data_AF-A0A3A5MQF7-F1
#
_entry.id   AF-A0A3A5MQF7-F1
#
_cell.length_a   1.000
_cell.length_b   1.000
_cell.length_c   1.000
_cell.angle_alpha   90.00
_cell.angle_beta   90.00
_cell.angle_gamma   90.00
#
_symmetry.space_group_name_H-M   'P 1'
#
loop_
_entity.id
_entity.type
_entity.pdbx_description
1 polymer ?
#
loop_
_entity_poly.entity_id
_entity_poly.type
_entity_poly.pdbx_seq_one_letter_code
_entity_poly.pdbx_strand_id
1 'polypeptide(L)'
;MGLGSIGTAVLFVGAGFSVIVTMASNILNGVVTALIFGAFLLTVAVKDKHGQSLLMRATTRVGWMVTKSTGTHIYRSGPLGRAEWGTAQLPGLAAGSRLTEWHDSYNRPFALLQIPTTSDYTVVIETEPDGAALVDREQVDVWVAEWGMWLAGLGDEPGIEAVSVTIETAPDTGTRLRREVNSRIDPEAADFAKNILHDLVKQYPAGSATIKAFVAITFNAAARVGGKKRTPDEMGRELASRLPGLTQSLSSTGAGATRPLSAQELCEVIRVAYDPAAARLIDDANAAGEPPELYWPEVGPTAHQANWDTYRHDSALSVTWMMSGAPRGNVPSSILARLLAPHRDVARKRVTLLYRPIDAAKAAAIVEADVRASTFNLQSSNKPTARSMTATRAALATAQEEASGAGLVNFGMLVTATVTGAAHEADAKAAIDNLSATARLRLRIVHGSQDSAFAAALPLGLVLPKHVRIPSEIREQL
;
A
#
# COMPACT_ATOMS: atom_id res chain seq x y z
N MET A 1 -6.83 -14.41 -29.44
CA MET A 1 -6.05 -14.27 -28.20
C MET A 1 -4.75 -13.57 -28.58
N GLY A 2 -4.60 -12.30 -28.23
CA GLY A 2 -3.38 -11.56 -28.56
C GLY A 2 -2.27 -11.95 -27.59
N LEU A 3 -1.18 -12.53 -28.12
CA LEU A 3 0.09 -12.55 -27.39
C LEU A 3 0.54 -11.09 -27.28
N GLY A 4 0.93 -10.64 -26.08
CA GLY A 4 1.51 -9.30 -25.93
C GLY A 4 2.74 -9.12 -26.84
N SER A 5 3.28 -7.90 -26.95
CA SER A 5 4.47 -7.59 -27.77
C SER A 5 5.61 -8.61 -27.58
N ILE A 6 5.88 -9.00 -26.33
CA ILE A 6 6.88 -10.01 -25.97
C ILE A 6 6.48 -11.42 -26.39
N GLY A 7 5.22 -11.81 -26.19
CA GLY A 7 4.76 -13.14 -26.61
C GLY A 7 4.84 -13.30 -28.13
N THR A 8 4.61 -12.22 -28.86
CA THR A 8 4.75 -12.16 -30.32
C THR A 8 6.21 -12.23 -30.75
N ALA A 9 7.10 -11.46 -30.10
CA ALA A 9 8.54 -11.51 -30.37
C ALA A 9 9.14 -12.91 -30.09
N VAL A 10 8.79 -13.53 -28.95
CA VAL A 10 9.22 -14.90 -28.60
C VAL A 10 8.69 -15.91 -29.61
N LEU A 11 7.48 -15.72 -30.13
CA LEU A 11 6.92 -16.61 -31.16
C LEU A 11 7.68 -16.50 -32.48
N PHE A 12 8.01 -15.28 -32.93
CA PHE A 12 8.81 -15.10 -34.15
C PHE A 12 10.24 -15.62 -34.01
N VAL A 13 10.90 -15.36 -32.88
CA VAL A 13 12.25 -15.87 -32.59
C VAL A 13 12.24 -17.40 -32.48
N GLY A 14 11.27 -17.97 -31.75
CA GLY A 14 11.12 -19.43 -31.61
C GLY A 14 10.82 -20.13 -32.94
N ALA A 15 9.95 -19.54 -33.76
CA ALA A 15 9.65 -20.04 -35.10
C ALA A 15 10.90 -19.98 -36.00
N GLY A 16 11.59 -18.84 -36.06
CA GLY A 16 12.82 -18.68 -36.83
C GLY A 16 13.92 -19.65 -36.39
N PHE A 17 14.12 -19.82 -35.08
CA PHE A 17 15.08 -20.77 -34.53
C PHE A 17 14.73 -22.22 -34.87
N SER A 18 13.45 -22.59 -34.81
CA SER A 18 12.99 -23.93 -35.20
C SER A 18 13.25 -24.23 -36.69
N VAL A 19 13.10 -23.24 -37.56
CA VAL A 19 13.43 -23.37 -38.99
C VAL A 19 14.93 -23.57 -39.18
N ILE A 20 15.77 -22.79 -38.48
CA ILE A 20 17.23 -22.94 -38.54
C ILE A 20 17.67 -24.34 -38.08
N VAL A 21 17.12 -24.84 -36.96
CA VAL A 21 17.42 -26.20 -36.45
C VAL A 21 16.97 -27.28 -37.44
N THR A 22 15.81 -27.08 -38.09
CA THR A 22 15.31 -27.98 -39.13
C THR A 22 16.27 -28.06 -40.33
N MET A 23 16.83 -26.91 -40.74
CA MET A 23 17.78 -26.82 -41.85
C MET A 23 19.17 -27.37 -41.51
N ALA A 24 19.63 -27.20 -40.26
CA ALA A 24 20.97 -27.59 -39.84
C ALA A 24 21.09 -29.06 -39.38
N SER A 25 19.99 -29.70 -38.95
CA SER A 25 20.01 -31.11 -38.58
C SER A 25 18.98 -31.92 -39.37
N ASN A 26 17.79 -32.14 -38.82
CA ASN A 26 16.75 -33.02 -39.34
C ASN A 26 15.38 -32.52 -38.86
N ILE A 27 14.32 -32.85 -39.62
CA ILE A 27 12.95 -32.39 -39.35
C ILE A 27 12.44 -32.75 -37.96
N LEU A 28 12.87 -33.90 -37.41
CA LEU A 28 12.50 -34.33 -36.07
C LEU A 28 12.98 -33.35 -34.99
N ASN A 29 14.23 -32.88 -35.08
CA ASN A 29 14.80 -31.92 -34.12
C ASN A 29 14.14 -30.55 -34.25
N GLY A 30 13.77 -30.16 -35.48
CA GLY A 30 12.96 -28.98 -35.75
C GLY A 30 11.61 -29.01 -35.05
N VAL A 31 10.88 -30.12 -35.19
CA VAL A 31 9.58 -30.35 -34.54
C VAL A 31 9.72 -30.36 -33.02
N VAL A 32 10.73 -31.03 -32.47
CA VAL A 32 10.99 -31.03 -31.01
C VAL A 32 11.23 -29.60 -30.50
N THR A 33 12.04 -28.82 -31.22
CA THR A 33 12.32 -27.43 -30.87
C THR A 33 11.05 -26.58 -30.93
N ALA A 34 10.26 -26.71 -31.99
CA ALA A 34 8.97 -26.02 -32.12
C ALA A 34 7.98 -26.40 -31.00
N LEU A 35 7.94 -27.68 -30.59
CA LEU A 35 7.12 -28.14 -29.47
C LEU A 35 7.58 -27.56 -28.13
N ILE A 36 8.89 -27.46 -27.89
CA ILE A 36 9.44 -26.84 -26.68
C ILE A 36 9.07 -25.35 -26.63
N PHE A 37 9.27 -24.61 -27.72
CA PHE A 37 8.87 -23.20 -27.80
C PHE A 37 7.35 -23.02 -27.69
N GLY A 38 6.56 -23.90 -28.32
CA GLY A 38 5.11 -23.91 -28.21
C GLY A 38 4.63 -24.15 -26.78
N ALA A 39 5.23 -25.12 -26.07
CA ALA A 39 4.95 -25.38 -24.67
C ALA A 39 5.35 -24.18 -23.79
N PHE A 40 6.53 -23.60 -24.03
CA PHE A 40 6.98 -22.40 -23.31
C PHE A 40 6.01 -21.23 -23.52
N LEU A 41 5.60 -20.96 -24.76
CA LEU A 41 4.60 -19.92 -25.07
C LEU A 41 3.26 -20.21 -24.40
N LEU A 42 2.84 -21.46 -24.32
CA LEU A 42 1.62 -21.84 -23.61
C LEU A 42 1.72 -21.51 -22.11
N THR A 43 2.89 -21.71 -21.48
CA THR A 43 3.10 -21.30 -20.07
C THR A 43 3.01 -19.78 -19.86
N VAL A 44 3.34 -18.98 -20.88
CA VAL A 44 3.25 -17.51 -20.84
C VAL A 44 1.84 -17.03 -21.18
N ALA A 45 1.18 -17.69 -22.13
CA ALA A 45 -0.13 -17.30 -22.66
C ALA A 45 -1.28 -17.65 -21.70
N VAL A 46 -1.19 -18.77 -20.98
CA VAL A 46 -2.19 -19.15 -19.99
C VAL A 46 -2.05 -18.24 -18.78
N LYS A 47 -2.96 -17.27 -18.68
CA LYS A 47 -3.07 -16.33 -17.57
C LYS A 47 -4.20 -16.75 -16.63
N ASP A 48 -3.93 -16.68 -15.34
CA ASP A 48 -4.93 -16.87 -14.29
C ASP A 48 -5.93 -15.69 -14.22
N LYS A 49 -6.98 -15.80 -13.40
CA LYS A 49 -7.96 -14.73 -13.08
C LYS A 49 -7.31 -13.42 -12.62
N HIS A 50 -6.07 -13.49 -12.12
CA HIS A 50 -5.24 -12.36 -11.67
C HIS A 50 -4.22 -11.88 -12.71
N GLY A 51 -4.28 -12.36 -13.95
CA GLY A 51 -3.38 -11.95 -15.05
C GLY A 51 -1.96 -12.52 -14.97
N GLN A 52 -1.65 -13.38 -13.99
CA GLN A 52 -0.35 -14.03 -13.90
C GLN A 52 -0.23 -15.22 -14.84
N SER A 53 0.89 -15.31 -15.53
CA SER A 53 1.29 -16.49 -16.29
C SER A 53 1.81 -17.60 -15.38
N LEU A 54 1.81 -18.83 -15.87
CA LEU A 54 2.42 -19.97 -15.16
C LEU A 54 3.91 -19.73 -14.91
N LEU A 55 4.61 -19.12 -15.86
CA LEU A 55 6.02 -18.75 -15.72
C LEU A 55 6.23 -17.82 -14.52
N MET A 56 5.40 -16.78 -14.36
CA MET A 56 5.53 -15.84 -13.25
C MET A 56 5.29 -16.51 -11.89
N ARG A 57 4.34 -17.45 -11.82
CA ARG A 57 4.10 -18.23 -10.59
C ARG A 57 5.28 -19.15 -10.28
N ALA A 58 5.87 -19.77 -11.30
CA ALA A 58 7.05 -20.62 -11.15
C ALA A 58 8.26 -19.80 -10.66
N THR A 59 8.51 -18.61 -11.22
CA THR A 59 9.61 -17.75 -10.75
C THR A 59 9.41 -17.27 -9.32
N THR A 60 8.18 -16.92 -8.91
CA THR A 60 7.87 -16.62 -7.50
C THR A 60 8.16 -17.83 -6.60
N ARG A 61 7.79 -19.04 -7.03
CA ARG A 61 8.05 -20.27 -6.27
C ARG A 61 9.54 -20.56 -6.13
N VAL A 62 10.31 -20.40 -7.20
CA VAL A 62 11.77 -20.55 -7.20
C VAL A 62 12.43 -19.52 -6.30
N GLY A 63 12.06 -18.24 -6.42
CA GLY A 63 12.55 -17.17 -5.54
C GLY A 63 12.29 -17.50 -4.07
N TRP A 64 11.11 -18.01 -3.75
CA TRP A 64 10.78 -18.45 -2.39
C TRP A 64 11.60 -19.64 -1.91
N MET A 65 11.86 -20.64 -2.77
CA MET A 65 12.72 -21.77 -2.41
C MET A 65 14.13 -21.29 -2.07
N VAL A 66 14.66 -20.30 -2.81
CA VAL A 66 15.94 -19.67 -2.51
C VAL A 66 15.89 -18.91 -1.18
N THR A 67 14.86 -18.07 -0.95
CA THR A 67 14.66 -17.36 0.32
C THR A 67 14.53 -18.31 1.52
N LYS A 68 13.94 -19.48 1.32
CA LYS A 68 13.86 -20.53 2.35
C LYS A 68 15.22 -21.17 2.60
N SER A 69 15.96 -21.53 1.55
CA SER A 69 17.26 -22.21 1.69
C SER A 69 18.36 -21.30 2.23
N THR A 70 18.33 -20.00 1.92
CA THR A 70 19.27 -19.01 2.46
C THR A 70 18.90 -18.52 3.86
N GLY A 71 17.71 -18.86 4.37
CA GLY A 71 17.23 -18.45 5.69
C GLY A 71 16.81 -16.98 5.78
N THR A 72 16.72 -16.24 4.67
CA THR A 72 16.39 -14.80 4.68
C THR A 72 14.94 -14.49 5.05
N HIS A 73 14.07 -15.50 5.09
CA HIS A 73 12.70 -15.41 5.60
C HIS A 73 12.61 -15.33 7.14
N ILE A 74 13.72 -15.53 7.86
CA ILE A 74 13.79 -15.49 9.31
C ILE A 74 14.57 -14.25 9.73
N TYR A 75 13.98 -13.46 10.61
CA TYR A 75 14.62 -12.30 11.21
C TYR A 75 14.60 -12.41 12.72
N ARG A 76 15.77 -12.18 13.32
CA ARG A 76 15.98 -12.18 14.77
C ARG A 76 16.83 -10.98 15.12
N SER A 77 16.25 -10.04 15.86
CA SER A 77 16.90 -8.83 16.33
C SER A 77 17.20 -8.94 17.84
N GLY A 78 17.80 -7.90 18.41
CA GLY A 78 18.23 -7.89 19.81
C GLY A 78 19.75 -8.06 20.01
N PRO A 79 20.24 -8.08 21.27
CA PRO A 79 21.66 -7.87 21.61
C PRO A 79 22.66 -8.86 20.97
N LEU A 80 22.21 -10.07 20.65
CA LEU A 80 23.00 -11.11 19.96
C LEU A 80 22.48 -11.38 18.53
N GLY A 81 21.60 -10.53 18.04
CA GLY A 81 21.02 -10.58 16.70
C GLY A 81 21.98 -10.06 15.63
N ARG A 82 21.55 -10.19 14.37
CA ARG A 82 22.33 -9.71 13.21
C ARG A 82 22.11 -8.23 12.88
N ALA A 83 21.22 -7.56 13.60
CA ALA A 83 21.00 -6.13 13.45
C ALA A 83 22.21 -5.35 14.00
N GLU A 84 22.54 -4.22 13.36
CA GLU A 84 23.61 -3.36 13.86
C GLU A 84 23.29 -2.92 15.30
N TRP A 85 24.29 -3.04 16.18
CA TRP A 85 24.23 -2.65 17.60
C TRP A 85 23.25 -3.44 18.48
N GLY A 86 22.72 -4.57 18.00
CA GLY A 86 21.83 -5.41 18.79
C GLY A 86 20.44 -4.80 19.06
N THR A 87 20.02 -3.90 18.19
CA THR A 87 18.74 -3.18 18.25
C THR A 87 17.59 -3.99 17.62
N ALA A 88 16.35 -3.62 17.93
CA ALA A 88 15.15 -4.15 17.27
C ALA A 88 14.83 -3.39 15.97
N GLN A 89 15.78 -3.37 15.03
CA GLN A 89 15.68 -2.59 13.80
C GLN A 89 14.53 -3.02 12.89
N LEU A 90 14.02 -2.08 12.10
CA LEU A 90 13.07 -2.40 11.05
C LEU A 90 13.67 -3.41 10.05
N PRO A 91 12.88 -4.36 9.55
CA PRO A 91 13.37 -5.35 8.60
C PRO A 91 13.20 -4.93 7.14
N GLY A 92 13.88 -5.66 6.26
CA GLY A 92 13.59 -5.65 4.81
C GLY A 92 13.73 -4.28 4.17
N LEU A 93 12.69 -3.84 3.45
CA LEU A 93 12.68 -2.59 2.68
C LEU A 93 12.91 -1.34 3.55
N ALA A 94 12.52 -1.41 4.83
CA ALA A 94 12.63 -0.31 5.78
C ALA A 94 13.90 -0.37 6.65
N ALA A 95 14.77 -1.38 6.48
CA ALA A 95 15.92 -1.57 7.36
C ALA A 95 16.89 -0.38 7.36
N GLY A 96 17.21 0.16 6.19
CA GLY A 96 18.10 1.33 6.08
C GLY A 96 17.44 2.67 6.43
N SER A 97 16.19 2.68 6.89
CA SER A 97 15.46 3.92 7.10
C SER A 97 15.99 4.72 8.30
N ARG A 98 15.91 6.04 8.20
CA ARG A 98 16.36 6.97 9.24
C ARG A 98 15.26 7.99 9.52
N LEU A 99 15.06 8.31 10.79
CA LEU A 99 14.04 9.27 11.20
C LEU A 99 14.71 10.54 11.74
N THR A 100 14.21 11.68 11.29
CA THR A 100 14.55 12.99 11.84
C THR A 100 13.27 13.77 12.12
N GLU A 101 13.31 14.72 13.06
CA GLU A 101 12.16 15.57 13.38
C GLU A 101 12.46 17.02 13.02
N TRP A 102 11.45 17.68 12.46
CA TRP A 102 11.50 19.07 12.01
C TRP A 102 10.23 19.79 12.45
N HIS A 103 10.22 21.12 12.33
CA HIS A 103 9.03 21.92 12.62
C HIS A 103 8.60 22.64 11.35
N ASP A 104 7.29 22.64 11.07
CA ASP A 104 6.73 23.37 9.94
C ASP A 104 6.58 24.87 10.23
N SER A 105 6.05 25.63 9.26
CA SER A 105 5.85 27.08 9.41
C SER A 105 4.80 27.47 10.46
N TYR A 106 4.00 26.51 10.95
CA TYR A 106 3.05 26.68 12.07
C TYR A 106 3.62 26.16 13.38
N ASN A 107 4.92 25.85 13.42
CA ASN A 107 5.61 25.27 14.57
C ASN A 107 5.02 23.91 15.02
N ARG A 108 4.44 23.15 14.09
CA ARG A 108 4.00 21.77 14.34
C ARG A 108 5.18 20.83 14.09
N PRO A 109 5.48 19.88 15.01
CA PRO A 109 6.51 18.88 14.77
C PRO A 109 6.08 17.94 13.64
N PHE A 110 7.03 17.54 12.79
CA PHE A 110 6.81 16.53 11.77
C PHE A 110 8.00 15.58 11.62
N ALA A 111 7.67 14.30 11.50
CA ALA A 111 8.57 13.22 11.17
C ALA A 111 8.99 13.30 9.71
N LEU A 112 10.30 13.31 9.47
CA LEU A 112 10.91 13.14 8.15
C LEU A 112 11.66 11.81 8.10
N LEU A 113 11.03 10.85 7.43
CA LEU A 113 11.57 9.52 7.22
C LEU A 113 12.43 9.50 5.94
N GLN A 114 13.70 9.16 6.06
CA GLN A 114 14.60 8.99 4.92
C GLN A 114 14.80 7.51 4.60
N ILE A 115 14.77 7.16 3.32
CA ILE A 115 15.16 5.86 2.78
C ILE A 115 16.36 6.05 1.85
N PRO A 116 17.59 5.86 2.36
CA PRO A 116 18.82 6.15 1.61
C PRO A 116 18.95 5.36 0.31
N THR A 117 18.48 4.10 0.30
CA THR A 117 18.61 3.18 -0.85
C THR A 117 17.88 3.68 -2.08
N THR A 118 16.75 4.36 -1.91
CA THR A 118 15.97 4.96 -3.01
C THR A 118 16.12 6.48 -3.09
N SER A 119 16.84 7.07 -2.11
CA SER A 119 16.97 8.53 -1.96
C SER A 119 15.61 9.21 -1.82
N ASP A 120 14.67 8.58 -1.13
CA ASP A 120 13.33 9.10 -0.91
C ASP A 120 13.18 9.62 0.54
N TYR A 121 12.34 10.63 0.72
CA TYR A 121 11.96 11.22 1.99
C TYR A 121 10.44 11.24 2.11
N THR A 122 9.92 10.75 3.23
CA THR A 122 8.48 10.64 3.48
C THR A 122 8.08 11.48 4.68
N VAL A 123 6.98 12.22 4.55
CA VAL A 123 6.27 12.84 5.68
C VAL A 123 4.93 12.12 5.85
N VAL A 124 4.54 11.86 7.09
CA VAL A 124 3.29 11.17 7.43
C VAL A 124 2.33 12.14 8.10
N ILE A 125 1.12 12.22 7.56
CA ILE A 125 0.03 13.07 8.04
C ILE A 125 -1.03 12.15 8.63
N GLU A 126 -1.38 12.36 9.90
CA GLU A 126 -2.57 11.78 10.50
C GLU A 126 -3.80 12.56 10.06
N THR A 127 -4.87 11.81 9.79
CA THR A 127 -6.15 12.32 9.33
C THR A 127 -7.27 11.72 10.17
N GLU A 128 -8.33 12.48 10.37
CA GLU A 128 -9.56 12.04 11.05
C GLU A 128 -10.74 12.12 10.07
N PRO A 129 -10.92 11.13 9.17
CA PRO A 129 -11.95 11.21 8.14
C PRO A 129 -13.35 11.30 8.76
N ASP A 130 -14.16 12.24 8.29
CA ASP A 130 -15.51 12.51 8.82
C ASP A 130 -16.47 11.32 8.61
N GLY A 131 -16.11 10.39 7.72
CA GLY A 131 -16.97 9.29 7.31
C GLY A 131 -18.13 9.75 6.44
N ALA A 132 -19.00 8.82 6.07
CA ALA A 132 -20.15 9.08 5.19
C ALA A 132 -21.51 8.95 5.91
N ALA A 133 -21.51 8.84 7.24
CA ALA A 133 -22.74 8.69 8.01
C ALA A 133 -23.36 10.07 8.24
N LEU A 134 -24.65 10.22 7.89
CA LEU A 134 -25.41 11.47 8.06
C LEU A 134 -24.87 12.66 7.24
N VAL A 135 -24.17 12.39 6.14
CA VAL A 135 -23.66 13.40 5.21
C VAL A 135 -24.53 13.42 3.95
N ASP A 136 -24.88 14.61 3.48
CA ASP A 136 -25.63 14.81 2.24
C ASP A 136 -24.80 14.38 1.01
N ARG A 137 -25.48 13.94 -0.05
CA ARG A 137 -24.81 13.39 -1.24
C ARG A 137 -23.97 14.45 -1.95
N GLU A 138 -24.45 15.69 -1.98
CA GLU A 138 -23.77 16.83 -2.56
C GLU A 138 -22.41 17.08 -1.89
N GLN A 139 -22.34 16.91 -0.57
CA GLN A 139 -21.09 17.07 0.17
C GLN A 139 -20.11 15.92 -0.13
N VAL A 140 -20.62 14.68 -0.27
CA VAL A 140 -19.80 13.53 -0.70
C VAL A 140 -19.23 13.76 -2.09
N ASP A 141 -20.03 14.30 -3.02
CA ASP A 141 -19.59 14.61 -4.38
C ASP A 141 -18.49 15.70 -4.38
N VAL A 142 -18.64 16.74 -3.53
CA VAL A 142 -17.58 17.75 -3.32
C VAL A 142 -16.30 17.11 -2.81
N TRP A 143 -16.35 16.26 -1.77
CA TRP A 143 -15.16 15.60 -1.25
C TRP A 143 -14.47 14.70 -2.27
N VAL A 144 -15.24 13.96 -3.08
CA VAL A 144 -14.70 13.13 -4.15
C VAL A 144 -14.02 13.99 -5.22
N ALA A 145 -14.63 15.13 -5.59
CA ALA A 145 -14.03 16.08 -6.53
C ALA A 145 -12.74 16.70 -5.98
N GLU A 146 -12.76 17.20 -4.74
CA GLU A 146 -11.60 17.75 -4.04
C GLU A 146 -10.48 16.73 -3.91
N TRP A 147 -10.78 15.47 -3.60
CA TRP A 147 -9.79 14.37 -3.59
C TRP A 147 -9.14 14.18 -4.97
N GLY A 148 -9.94 14.22 -6.04
CA GLY A 148 -9.46 14.14 -7.42
C GLY A 148 -8.54 15.32 -7.77
N MET A 149 -8.93 16.54 -7.42
CA MET A 149 -8.12 17.74 -7.64
C MET A 149 -6.85 17.73 -6.81
N TRP A 150 -6.91 17.26 -5.56
CA TRP A 150 -5.74 17.12 -4.70
C TRP A 150 -4.72 16.15 -5.31
N LEU A 151 -5.18 14.97 -5.75
CA LEU A 151 -4.32 14.00 -6.45
C LEU A 151 -3.73 14.56 -7.75
N ALA A 152 -4.49 15.38 -8.48
CA ALA A 152 -4.01 16.04 -9.69
C ALA A 152 -2.91 17.06 -9.37
N GLY A 153 -3.14 17.92 -8.38
CA GLY A 153 -2.18 18.94 -7.95
C GLY A 153 -0.87 18.36 -7.42
N LEU A 154 -0.89 17.13 -6.89
CA LEU A 154 0.35 16.43 -6.54
C LEU A 154 1.24 16.19 -7.76
N GLY A 155 0.70 16.01 -8.96
CA GLY A 155 1.50 15.82 -10.18
C GLY A 155 2.43 17.00 -10.50
N ASP A 156 2.08 18.19 -10.03
CA ASP A 156 2.88 19.42 -10.19
C ASP A 156 3.81 19.68 -9.00
N GLU A 157 3.69 18.90 -7.92
CA GLU A 157 4.45 19.12 -6.70
C GLU A 157 5.93 18.69 -6.89
N PRO A 158 6.91 19.59 -6.69
CA PRO A 158 8.30 19.30 -7.00
C PRO A 158 8.87 18.12 -6.21
N GLY A 159 9.31 17.10 -6.96
CA GLY A 159 9.96 15.91 -6.42
C GLY A 159 9.02 14.89 -5.82
N ILE A 160 7.70 14.99 -6.01
CA ILE A 160 6.79 13.93 -5.59
C ILE A 160 7.13 12.60 -6.28
N GLU A 161 7.01 11.48 -5.56
CA GLU A 161 7.23 10.13 -6.10
C GLU A 161 6.04 9.22 -5.86
N ALA A 162 5.45 9.30 -4.67
CA ALA A 162 4.30 8.50 -4.29
C ALA A 162 3.52 9.15 -3.16
N VAL A 163 2.26 8.76 -3.06
CA VAL A 163 1.42 8.98 -1.88
C VAL A 163 0.82 7.64 -1.48
N SER A 164 0.74 7.37 -0.18
CA SER A 164 0.01 6.22 0.33
C SER A 164 -1.01 6.64 1.36
N VAL A 165 -2.23 6.11 1.25
CA VAL A 165 -3.33 6.36 2.18
C VAL A 165 -3.61 5.06 2.89
N THR A 166 -3.30 5.01 4.19
CA THR A 166 -3.43 3.84 5.04
C THR A 166 -4.60 4.03 5.98
N ILE A 167 -5.65 3.23 5.82
CA ILE A 167 -6.77 3.19 6.75
C ILE A 167 -6.64 1.91 7.57
N GLU A 168 -6.48 2.06 8.88
CA GLU A 168 -6.31 0.98 9.82
C GLU A 168 -7.50 0.90 10.78
N THR A 169 -8.01 -0.31 10.94
CA THR A 169 -9.06 -0.63 11.91
C THR A 169 -8.53 -1.64 12.91
N ALA A 170 -8.69 -1.34 14.19
CA ALA A 170 -8.18 -2.15 15.30
C ALA A 170 -9.16 -2.10 16.47
N PRO A 171 -9.07 -3.03 17.44
CA PRO A 171 -9.92 -2.99 18.62
C PRO A 171 -9.58 -1.75 19.44
N ASP A 172 -10.59 -1.15 20.05
CA ASP A 172 -10.36 -0.06 21.00
C ASP A 172 -9.67 -0.61 22.26
N THR A 173 -8.59 0.02 22.69
CA THR A 173 -7.90 -0.35 23.94
C THR A 173 -8.73 0.01 25.18
N GLY A 174 -9.79 0.81 25.00
CA GLY A 174 -10.72 1.21 26.05
C GLY A 174 -10.22 2.34 26.93
N THR A 175 -9.01 2.83 26.68
CA THR A 175 -8.38 3.92 27.44
C THR A 175 -9.17 5.22 27.30
N ARG A 176 -9.65 5.53 26.08
CA ARG A 176 -10.49 6.71 25.81
C ARG A 176 -11.79 6.68 26.60
N LEU A 177 -12.52 5.57 26.55
CA LEU A 177 -13.77 5.39 27.31
C LEU A 177 -13.51 5.45 28.82
N ARG A 178 -12.46 4.75 29.30
CA ARG A 178 -12.08 4.75 30.70
C ARG A 178 -11.77 6.17 31.20
N ARG A 179 -11.04 6.96 30.40
CA ARG A 179 -10.71 8.35 30.74
C ARG A 179 -11.96 9.22 30.80
N GLU A 180 -12.82 9.16 29.78
CA GLU A 180 -14.06 9.96 29.75
C GLU A 180 -15.01 9.62 30.91
N VAL A 181 -15.10 8.35 31.27
CA VAL A 181 -15.93 7.94 32.41
C VAL A 181 -15.28 8.41 33.72
N ASN A 182 -13.99 8.11 33.94
CA ASN A 182 -13.32 8.46 35.19
C ASN A 182 -13.21 9.98 35.42
N SER A 183 -13.09 10.79 34.36
CA SER A 183 -13.02 12.25 34.48
C SER A 183 -14.38 12.91 34.75
N ARG A 184 -15.49 12.21 34.48
CA ARG A 184 -16.86 12.74 34.60
C ARG A 184 -17.70 12.09 35.70
N ILE A 185 -17.18 11.07 36.39
CA ILE A 185 -17.86 10.51 37.56
C ILE A 185 -17.92 11.58 38.64
N ASP A 186 -19.14 11.92 39.06
CA ASP A 186 -19.38 12.75 40.23
C ASP A 186 -18.93 12.00 41.50
N PRO A 187 -18.02 12.57 42.31
CA PRO A 187 -17.58 11.97 43.57
C PRO A 187 -18.73 11.69 44.55
N GLU A 188 -19.85 12.42 44.48
CA GLU A 188 -21.01 12.27 45.35
C GLU A 188 -22.08 11.31 44.78
N ALA A 189 -21.86 10.73 43.60
CA ALA A 189 -22.80 9.77 43.02
C ALA A 189 -22.92 8.49 43.86
N ALA A 190 -24.10 7.87 43.84
CA ALA A 190 -24.37 6.61 44.54
C ALA A 190 -23.40 5.49 44.11
N ASP A 191 -22.91 4.71 45.07
CA ASP A 191 -21.89 3.67 44.83
C ASP A 191 -22.33 2.62 43.80
N PHE A 192 -23.62 2.30 43.75
CA PHE A 192 -24.18 1.40 42.74
C PHE A 192 -23.95 1.93 41.30
N ALA A 193 -24.16 3.23 41.08
CA ALA A 193 -23.96 3.84 39.77
C ALA A 193 -22.48 3.88 39.38
N LYS A 194 -21.58 4.20 40.33
CA LYS A 194 -20.12 4.13 40.13
C LYS A 194 -19.67 2.72 39.77
N ASN A 195 -20.16 1.72 40.49
CA ASN A 195 -19.83 0.32 40.23
C ASN A 195 -20.31 -0.14 38.84
N ILE A 196 -21.54 0.22 38.44
CA ILE A 196 -22.02 -0.05 37.07
C ILE A 196 -21.11 0.59 36.02
N LEU A 197 -20.76 1.87 36.19
CA LEU A 197 -19.90 2.57 35.23
C LEU A 197 -18.51 1.93 35.14
N HIS A 198 -17.92 1.56 36.28
CA HIS A 198 -16.63 0.86 36.30
C HIS A 198 -16.70 -0.53 35.67
N ASP A 199 -17.78 -1.28 35.87
CA ASP A 199 -17.99 -2.59 35.24
C ASP A 199 -18.21 -2.47 33.73
N LEU A 200 -18.96 -1.45 33.29
CA LEU A 200 -19.12 -1.10 31.87
C LEU A 200 -17.77 -0.80 31.21
N VAL A 201 -16.95 0.04 31.84
CA VAL A 201 -15.61 0.38 31.34
C VAL A 201 -14.68 -0.84 31.27
N LYS A 202 -14.85 -1.83 32.16
CA LYS A 202 -14.07 -3.09 32.11
C LYS A 202 -14.52 -4.03 31.00
N GLN A 203 -15.82 -4.08 30.70
CA GLN A 203 -16.40 -5.05 29.76
C GLN A 203 -16.52 -4.53 28.31
N TYR A 204 -16.81 -3.24 28.13
CA TYR A 204 -17.13 -2.64 26.83
C TYR A 204 -15.97 -2.52 25.82
N PRO A 205 -14.69 -2.33 26.21
CA PRO A 205 -13.59 -2.25 25.25
C PRO A 205 -13.45 -3.47 24.34
N ALA A 206 -13.97 -4.63 24.76
CA ALA A 206 -13.92 -5.87 24.00
C ALA A 206 -14.77 -5.86 22.70
N GLY A 207 -15.60 -4.85 22.45
CA GLY A 207 -16.53 -4.81 21.30
C GLY A 207 -16.46 -3.56 20.40
N SER A 208 -15.65 -2.55 20.75
CA SER A 208 -15.49 -1.33 19.95
C SER A 208 -14.23 -1.39 19.09
N ALA A 209 -14.23 -0.68 17.97
CA ALA A 209 -13.09 -0.58 17.08
C ALA A 209 -12.76 0.87 16.75
N THR A 210 -11.48 1.17 16.71
CA THR A 210 -10.94 2.47 16.30
C THR A 210 -10.55 2.41 14.83
N ILE A 211 -10.75 3.52 14.12
CA ILE A 211 -10.29 3.71 12.75
C ILE A 211 -9.25 4.82 12.80
N LYS A 212 -8.02 4.53 12.37
CA LYS A 212 -6.95 5.52 12.20
C LYS A 212 -6.64 5.64 10.71
N ALA A 213 -6.40 6.85 10.22
CA ALA A 213 -6.09 7.09 8.82
C ALA A 213 -4.83 7.94 8.68
N PHE A 214 -3.91 7.50 7.83
CA PHE A 214 -2.62 8.14 7.60
C PHE A 214 -2.40 8.38 6.11
N VAL A 215 -1.89 9.55 5.77
CA VAL A 215 -1.44 9.90 4.42
C VAL A 215 0.06 10.12 4.46
N ALA A 216 0.82 9.21 3.86
CA ALA A 216 2.27 9.34 3.73
C ALA A 216 2.62 9.87 2.33
N ILE A 217 3.30 11.00 2.28
CA ILE A 217 3.69 11.70 1.06
C ILE A 217 5.21 11.56 0.89
N THR A 218 5.62 10.99 -0.23
CA THR A 218 7.02 10.63 -0.50
C THR A 218 7.60 11.48 -1.62
N PHE A 219 8.75 12.07 -1.34
CA PHE A 219 9.51 12.94 -2.22
C PHE A 219 10.87 12.35 -2.54
N ASN A 220 11.38 12.54 -3.74
CA ASN A 220 12.77 12.23 -4.06
C ASN A 220 13.72 13.34 -3.58
N ALA A 221 14.93 12.95 -3.17
CA ALA A 221 16.02 13.86 -2.83
C ALA A 221 16.34 14.86 -3.97
N ALA A 222 16.16 14.45 -5.22
CA ALA A 222 16.32 15.30 -6.39
C ALA A 222 14.94 15.57 -7.01
N ALA A 223 14.54 16.85 -7.08
CA ALA A 223 13.23 17.23 -7.65
C ALA A 223 13.11 16.95 -9.16
N ARG A 224 14.23 16.71 -9.85
CA ARG A 224 14.28 16.36 -11.27
C ARG A 224 15.32 15.26 -11.48
N VAL A 225 15.10 14.43 -12.48
CA VAL A 225 16.04 13.37 -12.88
C VAL A 225 17.41 14.01 -13.20
N GLY A 226 18.47 13.48 -12.59
CA GLY A 226 19.84 14.00 -12.75
C GLY A 226 20.16 15.29 -11.97
N GLY A 227 19.22 15.82 -11.19
CA GLY A 227 19.45 16.99 -10.33
C GLY A 227 20.33 16.68 -9.11
N LYS A 228 20.81 17.74 -8.44
CA LYS A 228 21.54 17.61 -7.16
C LYS A 228 20.61 16.98 -6.11
N LYS A 229 21.08 15.91 -5.47
CA LYS A 229 20.39 15.32 -4.33
C LYS A 229 20.49 16.23 -3.12
N ARG A 230 19.35 16.55 -2.52
CA ARG A 230 19.28 17.33 -1.30
C ARG A 230 19.65 16.51 -0.08
N THR A 231 20.33 17.15 0.86
CA THR A 231 20.61 16.56 2.17
C THR A 231 19.32 16.48 3.01
N PRO A 232 19.30 15.68 4.08
CA PRO A 232 18.16 15.66 5.01
C PRO A 232 17.80 17.05 5.53
N ASP A 233 18.80 17.88 5.83
CA ASP A 233 18.56 19.23 6.34
C ASP A 233 17.98 20.18 5.29
N GLU A 234 18.41 20.07 4.04
CA GLU A 234 17.84 20.82 2.92
C GLU A 234 16.39 20.39 2.68
N MET A 235 16.10 19.09 2.72
CA MET A 235 14.74 18.55 2.56
C MET A 235 13.82 18.95 3.72
N GLY A 236 14.28 18.84 4.97
CA GLY A 236 13.50 19.24 6.14
C GLY A 236 13.09 20.71 6.08
N ARG A 237 14.02 21.61 5.73
CA ARG A 237 13.73 23.04 5.56
C ARG A 237 12.78 23.33 4.39
N GLU A 238 12.95 22.64 3.26
CA GLU A 238 12.07 22.82 2.08
C GLU A 238 10.66 22.28 2.33
N LEU A 239 10.51 21.18 3.06
CA LEU A 239 9.21 20.60 3.38
C LEU A 239 8.50 21.39 4.49
N ALA A 240 9.23 21.96 5.44
CA ALA A 240 8.66 22.79 6.51
C ALA A 240 7.82 23.98 6.00
N SER A 241 8.19 24.55 4.84
CA SER A 241 7.43 25.66 4.23
C SER A 241 6.23 25.21 3.40
N ARG A 242 6.27 23.99 2.84
CA ARG A 242 5.22 23.46 1.95
C ARG A 242 4.15 22.65 2.68
N LEU A 243 4.53 22.00 3.78
CA LEU A 243 3.66 21.08 4.53
C LEU A 243 2.34 21.72 5.00
N PRO A 244 2.30 22.98 5.47
CA PRO A 244 1.03 23.65 5.78
C PRO A 244 0.04 23.64 4.61
N GLY A 245 0.51 23.97 3.40
CA GLY A 245 -0.31 23.98 2.19
C GLY A 245 -0.84 22.58 1.84
N LEU A 246 0.02 21.56 1.95
CA LEU A 246 -0.37 20.16 1.71
C LEU A 246 -1.39 19.65 2.74
N THR A 247 -1.23 20.01 4.02
CA THR A 247 -2.22 19.65 5.05
C THR A 247 -3.55 20.38 4.84
N GLN A 248 -3.51 21.68 4.52
CA GLN A 248 -4.72 22.47 4.33
C GLN A 248 -5.52 21.97 3.11
N SER A 249 -4.85 21.67 1.99
CA SER A 249 -5.53 21.14 0.81
C SER A 249 -6.05 19.72 1.02
N LEU A 250 -5.39 18.91 1.84
CA LEU A 250 -5.88 17.58 2.20
C LEU A 250 -7.16 17.65 3.06
N SER A 251 -7.29 18.65 3.93
CA SER A 251 -8.47 18.79 4.80
C SER A 251 -9.78 19.01 4.01
N SER A 252 -9.74 19.59 2.80
CA SER A 252 -10.93 19.81 1.96
C SER A 252 -11.47 18.53 1.32
N THR A 253 -10.71 17.43 1.33
CA THR A 253 -11.07 16.18 0.63
C THR A 253 -11.93 15.23 1.47
N GLY A 254 -12.48 15.69 2.60
CA GLY A 254 -13.16 14.83 3.58
C GLY A 254 -12.20 14.00 4.45
N ALA A 255 -10.90 14.32 4.44
CA ALA A 255 -9.92 13.74 5.36
C ALA A 255 -10.05 14.28 6.80
N GLY A 256 -10.93 15.27 7.01
CA GLY A 256 -11.19 15.92 8.28
C GLY A 256 -9.97 16.68 8.80
N ALA A 257 -9.71 16.58 10.11
CA ALA A 257 -8.56 17.22 10.72
C ALA A 257 -7.26 16.54 10.27
N THR A 258 -6.36 17.31 9.65
CA THR A 258 -5.07 16.83 9.13
C THR A 258 -3.91 17.46 9.89
N ARG A 259 -2.99 16.65 10.39
CA ARG A 259 -1.76 17.14 11.02
C ARG A 259 -0.58 16.20 10.73
N PRO A 260 0.65 16.72 10.60
CA PRO A 260 1.80 15.83 10.54
C PRO A 260 1.96 15.06 11.86
N LEU A 261 2.46 13.83 11.75
CA LEU A 261 2.91 13.06 12.90
C LEU A 261 4.29 13.54 13.35
N SER A 262 4.49 13.66 14.66
CA SER A 262 5.82 13.77 15.27
C SER A 262 6.63 12.47 15.10
N ALA A 263 7.93 12.53 15.41
CA ALA A 263 8.79 11.36 15.35
C ALA A 263 8.34 10.25 16.33
N GLN A 264 7.93 10.61 17.54
CA GLN A 264 7.45 9.64 18.54
C GLN A 264 6.14 8.97 18.11
N GLU A 265 5.16 9.74 17.62
CA GLU A 265 3.90 9.17 17.15
C GLU A 265 4.11 8.21 15.97
N LEU A 266 5.03 8.54 15.06
CA LEU A 266 5.38 7.62 13.98
C LEU A 266 6.05 6.35 14.52
N CYS A 267 6.95 6.45 15.50
CA CYS A 267 7.52 5.29 16.18
C CYS A 267 6.44 4.39 16.79
N GLU A 268 5.47 4.97 17.50
CA GLU A 268 4.35 4.23 18.09
C GLU A 268 3.51 3.50 17.04
N VAL A 269 3.12 4.20 15.97
CA VAL A 269 2.32 3.62 14.87
C VAL A 269 3.02 2.39 14.28
N ILE A 270 4.32 2.50 14.02
CA ILE A 270 5.08 1.40 13.42
C ILE A 270 5.30 0.26 14.42
N ARG A 271 5.63 0.58 15.68
CA ARG A 271 5.81 -0.42 16.74
C ARG A 271 4.52 -1.23 16.96
N VAL A 272 3.38 -0.56 17.04
CA VAL A 272 2.06 -1.19 17.21
C VAL A 272 1.68 -2.09 16.03
N ALA A 273 2.12 -1.75 14.82
CA ALA A 273 1.86 -2.60 13.67
C ALA A 273 2.65 -3.93 13.74
N TYR A 274 3.90 -3.89 14.19
CA TYR A 274 4.75 -5.09 14.37
C TYR A 274 4.50 -5.84 15.69
N ASP A 275 3.95 -5.17 16.69
CA ASP A 275 3.55 -5.78 17.96
C ASP A 275 2.19 -5.23 18.43
N PRO A 276 1.07 -5.78 17.93
CA PRO A 276 -0.26 -5.32 18.31
C PRO A 276 -0.54 -5.36 19.81
N ALA A 277 0.12 -6.23 20.58
CA ALA A 277 -0.03 -6.28 22.04
C ALA A 277 0.54 -5.04 22.75
N ALA A 278 1.49 -4.34 22.15
CA ALA A 278 2.06 -3.10 22.68
C ALA A 278 1.07 -1.92 22.67
N ALA A 279 0.03 -1.96 21.83
CA ALA A 279 -0.94 -0.88 21.66
C ALA A 279 -1.55 -0.43 22.99
N ARG A 280 -2.00 -1.38 23.82
CA ARG A 280 -2.60 -1.06 25.12
C ARG A 280 -1.61 -0.38 26.07
N LEU A 281 -0.35 -0.84 26.08
CA LEU A 281 0.68 -0.27 26.95
C LEU A 281 1.03 1.17 26.55
N ILE A 282 1.16 1.41 25.25
CA ILE A 282 1.42 2.75 24.70
C ILE A 282 0.22 3.68 24.98
N ASP A 283 -1.00 3.24 24.72
CA ASP A 283 -2.20 4.04 24.98
C ASP A 283 -2.40 4.35 26.48
N ASP A 284 -2.11 3.38 27.37
CA ASP A 284 -2.17 3.59 28.83
C ASP A 284 -1.11 4.61 29.29
N ALA A 285 0.11 4.55 28.73
CA ALA A 285 1.21 5.48 29.03
C ALA A 285 0.90 6.91 28.54
N ASN A 286 0.41 7.04 27.30
CA ASN A 286 -0.08 8.30 26.76
C ASN A 286 -1.24 8.88 27.58
N ALA A 287 -2.16 8.04 28.05
CA ALA A 287 -3.26 8.47 28.91
C ALA A 287 -2.79 8.95 30.30
N ALA A 288 -1.65 8.44 30.80
CA ALA A 288 -1.02 8.89 32.03
C ALA A 288 -0.19 10.18 31.85
N GLY A 289 -0.01 10.67 30.62
CA GLY A 289 0.87 11.81 30.32
C GLY A 289 2.36 11.45 30.35
N GLU A 290 2.68 10.16 30.27
CA GLU A 290 4.04 9.61 30.26
C GLU A 290 4.28 8.90 28.90
N PRO A 291 4.33 9.64 27.78
CA PRO A 291 4.50 9.02 26.46
C PRO A 291 5.80 8.19 26.43
N PRO A 292 5.78 6.97 25.87
CA PRO A 292 6.96 6.14 25.81
C PRO A 292 8.01 6.75 24.87
N GLU A 293 9.26 6.81 25.33
CA GLU A 293 10.38 7.23 24.48
C GLU A 293 10.82 6.08 23.58
N LEU A 294 10.29 6.04 22.35
CA LEU A 294 10.66 5.04 21.36
C LEU A 294 11.76 5.56 20.44
N TYR A 295 12.80 4.76 20.26
CA TYR A 295 13.92 5.07 19.36
C TYR A 295 13.71 4.38 18.01
N TRP A 296 13.84 5.12 16.89
CA TRP A 296 13.51 4.61 15.55
C TRP A 296 14.23 3.30 15.17
N PRO A 297 15.54 3.12 15.40
CA PRO A 297 16.21 1.84 15.23
C PRO A 297 15.71 0.68 16.11
N GLU A 298 14.77 0.90 17.03
CA GLU A 298 14.21 -0.12 17.92
C GLU A 298 12.70 -0.33 17.75
N VAL A 299 12.07 0.32 16.76
CA VAL A 299 10.61 0.19 16.53
C VAL A 299 10.20 -1.05 15.74
N GLY A 300 11.18 -1.81 15.23
CA GLY A 300 10.94 -3.04 14.51
C GLY A 300 10.51 -4.20 15.41
N PRO A 301 10.20 -5.36 14.82
CA PRO A 301 9.89 -6.56 15.59
C PRO A 301 11.16 -7.14 16.22
N THR A 302 11.00 -7.79 17.37
CA THR A 302 12.06 -8.62 17.98
C THR A 302 12.37 -9.83 17.09
N ALA A 303 11.32 -10.42 16.53
CA ALA A 303 11.44 -11.53 15.61
C ALA A 303 10.32 -11.52 14.58
N HIS A 304 10.66 -11.88 13.34
CA HIS A 304 9.64 -12.22 12.37
C HIS A 304 10.01 -13.48 11.59
N GLN A 305 8.99 -14.09 10.99
CA GLN A 305 9.13 -15.20 10.08
C GLN A 305 8.14 -15.02 8.93
N ALA A 306 8.67 -14.74 7.76
CA ALA A 306 7.90 -14.81 6.53
C ALA A 306 7.66 -16.28 6.17
N ASN A 307 6.44 -16.59 5.76
CA ASN A 307 6.05 -17.85 5.14
C ASN A 307 5.58 -17.59 3.71
N TRP A 308 5.18 -18.66 3.01
CA TRP A 308 4.74 -18.53 1.63
C TRP A 308 3.52 -17.63 1.46
N ASP A 309 2.63 -17.58 2.44
CA ASP A 309 1.35 -16.87 2.39
C ASP A 309 0.99 -16.14 3.69
N THR A 310 1.85 -16.22 4.72
CA THR A 310 1.66 -15.55 6.02
C THR A 310 2.95 -14.87 6.48
N TYR A 311 2.81 -13.96 7.43
CA TYR A 311 3.91 -13.23 8.07
C TYR A 311 3.70 -13.23 9.58
N ARG A 312 4.48 -14.04 10.30
CA ARG A 312 4.50 -14.01 11.76
C ARG A 312 5.45 -12.91 12.21
N HIS A 313 4.97 -12.04 13.07
CA HIS A 313 5.74 -11.02 13.79
C HIS A 313 5.42 -11.16 15.28
N ASP A 314 5.89 -10.25 16.12
CA ASP A 314 6.01 -10.44 17.58
C ASP A 314 4.79 -11.10 18.23
N SER A 315 3.71 -10.35 18.43
CA SER A 315 2.49 -10.84 19.09
C SER A 315 1.39 -11.31 18.14
N ALA A 316 1.65 -11.34 16.82
CA ALA A 316 0.59 -11.59 15.84
C ALA A 316 1.05 -12.22 14.52
N LEU A 317 0.07 -12.66 13.73
CA LEU A 317 0.25 -13.19 12.39
C LEU A 317 -0.54 -12.32 11.40
N SER A 318 0.13 -11.88 10.35
CA SER A 318 -0.46 -11.08 9.27
C SER A 318 -0.52 -11.86 7.97
N VAL A 319 -1.54 -11.57 7.17
CA VAL A 319 -1.64 -11.95 5.75
C VAL A 319 -1.88 -10.68 4.96
N THR A 320 -1.12 -10.49 3.88
CA THR A 320 -1.26 -9.34 2.99
C THR A 320 -1.66 -9.78 1.58
N TRP A 321 -2.69 -9.11 1.08
CA TRP A 321 -3.17 -9.20 -0.29
C TRP A 321 -2.78 -7.94 -1.06
N MET A 322 -2.62 -8.10 -2.37
CA MET A 322 -2.47 -7.00 -3.32
C MET A 322 -3.65 -6.98 -4.29
N MET A 323 -4.02 -5.78 -4.72
CA MET A 323 -4.96 -5.60 -5.81
C MET A 323 -4.33 -6.08 -7.13
N SER A 324 -4.99 -7.05 -7.73
CA SER A 324 -4.67 -7.60 -9.05
C SER A 324 -5.62 -7.09 -10.14
N GLY A 325 -6.73 -6.47 -9.74
CA GLY A 325 -7.66 -5.81 -10.65
C GLY A 325 -8.54 -4.84 -9.89
N ALA A 326 -8.62 -3.62 -10.40
CA ALA A 326 -9.50 -2.56 -9.90
C ALA A 326 -10.99 -2.91 -10.12
N PRO A 327 -11.91 -2.23 -9.40
CA PRO A 327 -13.34 -2.38 -9.62
C PRO A 327 -13.70 -2.05 -11.08
N ARG A 328 -14.71 -2.75 -11.60
CA ARG A 328 -15.17 -2.55 -12.99
C ARG A 328 -16.50 -1.79 -13.03
N GLY A 329 -16.65 -0.98 -14.06
CA GLY A 329 -17.86 -0.18 -14.28
C GLY A 329 -17.89 1.05 -13.39
N ASN A 330 -19.09 1.56 -13.12
CA ASN A 330 -19.26 2.72 -12.24
C ASN A 330 -18.84 2.37 -10.80
N VAL A 331 -18.00 3.21 -10.19
CA VAL A 331 -17.44 3.01 -8.86
C VAL A 331 -18.07 4.03 -7.92
N PRO A 332 -19.06 3.64 -7.09
CA PRO A 332 -19.65 4.56 -6.12
C PRO A 332 -18.66 4.89 -5.01
N SER A 333 -18.79 6.08 -4.41
CA SER A 333 -17.96 6.54 -3.28
C SER A 333 -17.96 5.56 -2.10
N SER A 334 -19.08 4.85 -1.88
CA SER A 334 -19.25 3.90 -0.79
C SER A 334 -18.68 2.49 -1.06
N ILE A 335 -18.03 2.24 -2.19
CA ILE A 335 -17.65 0.87 -2.62
C ILE A 335 -16.71 0.17 -1.61
N LEU A 336 -15.84 0.93 -0.95
CA LEU A 336 -14.88 0.40 0.02
C LEU A 336 -15.44 0.35 1.45
N ALA A 337 -16.62 0.92 1.72
CA ALA A 337 -17.12 1.11 3.08
C ALA A 337 -17.10 -0.18 3.92
N ARG A 338 -17.56 -1.30 3.35
CA ARG A 338 -17.54 -2.61 4.05
C ARG A 338 -16.12 -3.18 4.19
N LEU A 339 -15.25 -2.97 3.20
CA LEU A 339 -13.86 -3.42 3.28
C LEU A 339 -13.09 -2.64 4.33
N LEU A 340 -13.42 -1.36 4.55
CA LEU A 340 -12.80 -0.51 5.57
C LEU A 340 -13.39 -0.74 6.96
N ALA A 341 -14.67 -1.08 7.08
CA ALA A 341 -15.34 -1.28 8.37
C ALA A 341 -14.67 -2.39 9.22
N PRO A 342 -14.61 -2.27 10.54
CA PRO A 342 -14.11 -3.32 11.44
C PRO A 342 -14.79 -4.68 11.20
N HIS A 343 -14.06 -5.78 11.45
CA HIS A 343 -14.59 -7.13 11.26
C HIS A 343 -14.18 -8.05 12.42
N ARG A 344 -15.14 -8.77 13.01
CA ARG A 344 -14.92 -9.62 14.20
C ARG A 344 -13.82 -10.67 14.04
N ASP A 345 -13.67 -11.22 12.84
CA ASP A 345 -12.70 -12.29 12.55
C ASP A 345 -11.30 -11.74 12.20
N VAL A 346 -11.10 -10.42 12.27
CA VAL A 346 -9.82 -9.77 11.98
C VAL A 346 -9.50 -8.80 13.12
N ALA A 347 -8.46 -9.12 13.90
CA ALA A 347 -8.09 -8.28 15.04
C ALA A 347 -7.65 -6.88 14.59
N ARG A 348 -6.76 -6.78 13.60
CA ARG A 348 -6.37 -5.51 12.98
C ARG A 348 -6.42 -5.63 11.47
N LYS A 349 -7.08 -4.71 10.79
CA LYS A 349 -7.17 -4.68 9.33
C LYS A 349 -6.71 -3.35 8.81
N ARG A 350 -5.79 -3.38 7.86
CA ARG A 350 -5.20 -2.22 7.22
C ARG A 350 -5.42 -2.27 5.72
N VAL A 351 -5.98 -1.22 5.17
CA VAL A 351 -6.20 -1.04 3.73
C VAL A 351 -5.38 0.16 3.28
N THR A 352 -4.37 -0.10 2.44
CA THR A 352 -3.43 0.92 1.99
C THR A 352 -3.56 1.12 0.50
N LEU A 353 -4.06 2.28 0.10
CA LEU A 353 -4.04 2.74 -1.29
C LEU A 353 -2.65 3.32 -1.59
N LEU A 354 -2.09 2.94 -2.73
CA LEU A 354 -0.78 3.39 -3.19
C LEU A 354 -0.99 4.21 -4.45
N TYR A 355 -0.62 5.47 -4.45
CA TYR A 355 -0.72 6.39 -5.57
C TYR A 355 0.69 6.78 -6.05
N ARG A 356 0.86 6.85 -7.37
CA ARG A 356 2.02 7.46 -8.01
C ARG A 356 1.50 8.45 -9.04
N PRO A 357 1.45 9.75 -8.68
CA PRO A 357 1.10 10.81 -9.62
C PRO A 357 2.03 10.78 -10.83
N ILE A 358 1.49 11.08 -12.00
CA ILE A 358 2.26 11.26 -13.23
C ILE A 358 2.32 12.75 -13.52
N ASP A 359 3.53 13.23 -13.78
CA ASP A 359 3.78 14.61 -14.22
C ASP A 359 2.90 14.97 -15.43
N ALA A 360 2.29 16.16 -15.39
CA ALA A 360 1.31 16.61 -16.37
C ALA A 360 1.86 16.53 -17.82
N ALA A 361 3.13 16.84 -18.05
CA ALA A 361 3.72 16.79 -19.39
C ALA A 361 3.85 15.35 -19.92
N LYS A 362 4.03 14.36 -19.03
CA LYS A 362 4.04 12.94 -19.40
C LYS A 362 2.63 12.37 -19.53
N ALA A 363 1.69 12.85 -18.71
CA ALA A 363 0.30 12.38 -18.68
C ALA A 363 -0.36 12.52 -20.06
N ALA A 364 -0.27 13.71 -20.68
CA ALA A 364 -0.84 13.96 -22.01
C ALA A 364 -0.33 12.97 -23.07
N ALA A 365 0.99 12.73 -23.12
CA ALA A 365 1.60 11.80 -24.07
C ALA A 365 1.13 10.35 -23.87
N ILE A 366 0.94 9.91 -22.61
CA ILE A 366 0.44 8.57 -22.28
C ILE A 366 -1.02 8.42 -22.72
N VAL A 367 -1.86 9.42 -22.41
CA VAL A 367 -3.28 9.45 -22.76
C VAL A 367 -3.47 9.42 -24.27
N GLU A 368 -2.74 10.25 -25.02
CA GLU A 368 -2.77 10.25 -26.49
C GLU A 368 -2.32 8.92 -27.09
N ALA A 369 -1.28 8.29 -26.50
CA ALA A 369 -0.82 6.98 -26.94
C ALA A 369 -1.89 5.89 -26.71
N ASP A 370 -2.61 5.93 -25.58
CA ASP A 370 -3.67 4.96 -25.27
C ASP A 370 -4.91 5.15 -26.19
N VAL A 371 -5.30 6.39 -26.48
CA VAL A 371 -6.34 6.68 -27.47
C VAL A 371 -5.96 6.14 -28.85
N ARG A 372 -4.72 6.38 -29.30
CA ARG A 372 -4.22 5.86 -30.58
C ARG A 372 -4.22 4.33 -30.61
N ALA A 373 -3.68 3.69 -29.57
CA ALA A 373 -3.60 2.24 -29.48
C ALA A 373 -4.98 1.57 -29.42
N SER A 374 -5.90 2.10 -28.61
CA SER A 374 -7.26 1.58 -28.48
C SER A 374 -8.09 1.77 -29.75
N THR A 375 -7.93 2.91 -30.44
CA THR A 375 -8.60 3.17 -31.73
C THR A 375 -8.05 2.27 -32.82
N PHE A 376 -6.73 2.09 -32.90
CA PHE A 376 -6.10 1.18 -33.85
C PHE A 376 -6.58 -0.27 -33.63
N ASN A 377 -6.64 -0.74 -32.38
CA ASN A 377 -7.14 -2.08 -32.06
C ASN A 377 -8.61 -2.27 -32.45
N LEU A 378 -9.42 -1.22 -32.33
CA LEU A 378 -10.82 -1.24 -32.73
C LEU A 378 -10.98 -1.28 -34.25
N GLN A 379 -10.19 -0.49 -34.98
CA GLN A 379 -10.24 -0.39 -36.44
C GLN A 379 -9.59 -1.58 -37.16
N SER A 380 -8.51 -2.14 -36.61
CA SER A 380 -7.79 -3.28 -37.19
C SER A 380 -8.52 -4.63 -37.01
N SER A 381 -9.57 -4.67 -36.19
CA SER A 381 -10.35 -5.89 -35.96
C SER A 381 -11.58 -5.95 -36.87
N ASN A 382 -11.64 -6.97 -37.73
CA ASN A 382 -12.82 -7.24 -38.54
C ASN A 382 -14.07 -7.64 -37.72
N LYS A 383 -13.90 -8.00 -36.43
CA LYS A 383 -14.99 -8.30 -35.49
C LYS A 383 -14.70 -7.65 -34.13
N PRO A 384 -15.00 -6.34 -33.98
CA PRO A 384 -14.82 -5.65 -32.73
C PRO A 384 -15.59 -6.32 -31.60
N THR A 385 -14.91 -6.56 -30.48
CA THR A 385 -15.56 -7.12 -29.28
C THR A 385 -16.18 -6.01 -28.45
N ALA A 386 -17.21 -6.32 -27.65
CA ALA A 386 -17.75 -5.36 -26.68
C ALA A 386 -16.68 -4.80 -25.73
N ARG A 387 -15.66 -5.62 -25.42
CA ARG A 387 -14.51 -5.22 -24.60
C ARG A 387 -13.63 -4.18 -25.29
N SER A 388 -13.32 -4.35 -26.58
CA SER A 388 -12.53 -3.36 -27.31
C SER A 388 -13.30 -2.05 -27.45
N MET A 389 -14.61 -2.09 -27.73
CA MET A 389 -15.44 -0.88 -27.77
C MET A 389 -15.46 -0.14 -26.43
N THR A 390 -15.59 -0.87 -25.32
CA THR A 390 -15.59 -0.29 -23.97
C THR A 390 -14.23 0.32 -23.62
N ALA A 391 -13.14 -0.35 -24.00
CA ALA A 391 -11.79 0.15 -23.78
C ALA A 391 -11.53 1.46 -24.54
N THR A 392 -11.90 1.54 -25.82
CA THR A 392 -11.79 2.78 -26.61
C THR A 392 -12.63 3.91 -26.00
N ARG A 393 -13.86 3.61 -25.56
CA ARG A 393 -14.70 4.61 -24.89
C ARG A 393 -14.07 5.11 -23.59
N ALA A 394 -13.48 4.22 -22.79
CA ALA A 394 -12.79 4.60 -21.56
C ALA A 394 -11.56 5.47 -21.86
N ALA A 395 -10.73 5.10 -22.85
CA ALA A 395 -9.57 5.90 -23.25
C ALA A 395 -9.96 7.31 -23.71
N LEU A 396 -11.04 7.44 -24.49
CA LEU A 396 -11.57 8.75 -24.91
C LEU A 396 -12.11 9.57 -23.73
N ALA A 397 -12.78 8.93 -22.76
CA ALA A 397 -13.26 9.60 -21.56
C ALA A 397 -12.10 10.11 -20.71
N THR A 398 -11.06 9.29 -20.48
CA THR A 398 -9.84 9.71 -19.79
C THR A 398 -9.14 10.87 -20.49
N ALA A 399 -9.10 10.86 -21.83
CA ALA A 399 -8.55 11.99 -22.59
C ALA A 399 -9.36 13.28 -22.44
N GLN A 400 -10.69 13.17 -22.36
CA GLN A 400 -11.53 14.33 -22.11
C GLN A 400 -11.38 14.87 -20.68
N GLU A 401 -11.24 13.99 -19.69
CA GLU A 401 -10.99 14.35 -18.29
C GLU A 401 -9.63 15.04 -18.13
N GLU A 402 -8.56 14.49 -18.73
CA GLU A 402 -7.23 15.08 -18.70
C GLU A 402 -7.20 16.46 -19.39
N ALA A 403 -7.84 16.58 -20.56
CA ALA A 403 -8.00 17.88 -21.23
C ALA A 403 -8.82 18.90 -20.41
N SER A 404 -9.62 18.43 -19.45
CA SER A 404 -10.38 19.26 -18.51
C SER A 404 -9.59 19.58 -17.23
N GLY A 405 -8.34 19.15 -17.11
CA GLY A 405 -7.45 19.41 -15.97
C GLY A 405 -7.34 18.27 -14.96
N ALA A 406 -7.89 17.08 -15.24
CA ALA A 406 -7.72 15.93 -14.35
C ALA A 406 -6.28 15.37 -14.44
N GLY A 407 -5.68 15.07 -13.28
CA GLY A 407 -4.36 14.43 -13.24
C GLY A 407 -4.44 12.93 -13.51
N LEU A 408 -3.40 12.38 -14.14
CA LEU A 408 -3.24 10.95 -14.32
C LEU A 408 -2.46 10.34 -13.15
N VAL A 409 -3.01 9.32 -12.50
CA VAL A 409 -2.35 8.65 -11.38
C VAL A 409 -2.32 7.14 -11.57
N ASN A 410 -1.17 6.53 -11.32
CA ASN A 410 -1.09 5.08 -11.15
C ASN A 410 -1.52 4.75 -9.73
N PHE A 411 -2.47 3.82 -9.56
CA PHE A 411 -2.88 3.38 -8.23
C PHE A 411 -2.84 1.87 -8.02
N GLY A 412 -2.59 1.49 -6.79
CA GLY A 412 -2.57 0.13 -6.27
C GLY A 412 -3.26 0.06 -4.92
N MET A 413 -3.51 -1.15 -4.42
CA MET A 413 -4.00 -1.34 -3.06
C MET A 413 -3.36 -2.57 -2.44
N LEU A 414 -3.01 -2.46 -1.16
CA LEU A 414 -2.64 -3.56 -0.29
C LEU A 414 -3.67 -3.67 0.83
N VAL A 415 -4.01 -4.90 1.20
CA VAL A 415 -4.87 -5.17 2.36
C VAL A 415 -4.11 -6.11 3.26
N THR A 416 -3.87 -5.73 4.51
CA THR A 416 -3.27 -6.58 5.54
C THR A 416 -4.33 -6.91 6.58
N ALA A 417 -4.54 -8.21 6.82
CA ALA A 417 -5.31 -8.68 7.97
C ALA A 417 -4.35 -9.31 8.99
N THR A 418 -4.46 -8.89 10.24
CA THR A 418 -3.63 -9.32 11.35
C THR A 418 -4.52 -9.99 12.40
N VAL A 419 -4.11 -11.18 12.84
CA VAL A 419 -4.76 -11.97 13.88
C VAL A 419 -3.78 -12.23 15.02
N THR A 420 -4.29 -12.31 16.25
CA THR A 420 -3.49 -12.58 17.46
C THR A 420 -3.20 -14.06 17.68
N GLY A 421 -3.84 -14.95 16.91
CA GLY A 421 -3.64 -16.40 16.99
C GLY A 421 -3.74 -17.08 15.64
N ALA A 422 -2.87 -18.06 15.38
CA ALA A 422 -2.82 -18.80 14.12
C ALA A 422 -4.13 -19.56 13.81
N ALA A 423 -4.90 -19.94 14.84
CA ALA A 423 -6.19 -20.60 14.67
C ALA A 423 -7.21 -19.73 13.90
N HIS A 424 -7.10 -18.40 13.99
CA HIS A 424 -8.01 -17.46 13.34
C HIS A 424 -7.58 -17.07 11.92
N GLU A 425 -6.45 -17.60 11.42
CA GLU A 425 -5.92 -17.24 10.11
C GLU A 425 -6.89 -17.58 8.98
N ALA A 426 -7.51 -18.77 9.02
CA ALA A 426 -8.44 -19.21 7.99
C ALA A 426 -9.70 -18.33 7.92
N ASP A 427 -10.24 -17.97 9.09
CA ASP A 427 -11.42 -17.10 9.19
C ASP A 427 -11.10 -15.68 8.70
N ALA A 428 -9.94 -15.14 9.07
CA ALA A 428 -9.47 -13.84 8.58
C ALA A 428 -9.29 -13.83 7.06
N LYS A 429 -8.71 -14.89 6.48
CA LYS A 429 -8.57 -15.02 5.02
C LYS A 429 -9.95 -15.05 4.34
N ALA A 430 -10.89 -15.85 4.84
CA ALA A 430 -12.25 -15.93 4.33
C ALA A 430 -12.99 -14.58 4.45
N ALA A 431 -12.80 -13.85 5.55
CA ALA A 431 -13.37 -12.52 5.76
C ALA A 431 -12.89 -11.53 4.69
N ILE A 432 -11.57 -11.45 4.43
CA ILE A 432 -11.03 -10.55 3.40
C ILE A 432 -11.50 -10.95 2.00
N ASP A 433 -11.57 -12.24 1.69
CA ASP A 433 -12.08 -12.72 0.39
C ASP A 433 -13.54 -12.28 0.17
N ASN A 434 -14.40 -12.42 1.18
CA ASN A 434 -15.81 -11.99 1.12
C ASN A 434 -15.95 -10.46 1.02
N LEU A 435 -15.19 -9.71 1.81
CA LEU A 435 -15.20 -8.24 1.80
C LEU A 435 -14.70 -7.68 0.46
N SER A 436 -13.65 -8.29 -0.10
CA SER A 436 -13.09 -7.87 -1.40
C SER A 436 -14.06 -8.10 -2.55
N ALA A 437 -14.78 -9.23 -2.54
CA ALA A 437 -15.83 -9.52 -3.52
C ALA A 437 -16.96 -8.47 -3.45
N THR A 438 -17.34 -8.05 -2.24
CA THR A 438 -18.35 -7.01 -2.03
C THR A 438 -17.89 -5.64 -2.54
N ALA A 439 -16.61 -5.31 -2.34
CA ALA A 439 -15.97 -4.12 -2.89
C ALA A 439 -15.67 -4.22 -4.41
N ARG A 440 -16.05 -5.33 -5.06
CA ARG A 440 -15.77 -5.64 -6.48
C ARG A 440 -14.27 -5.57 -6.83
N LEU A 441 -13.41 -5.77 -5.84
CA LEU A 441 -11.96 -5.79 -6.00
C LEU A 441 -11.49 -7.21 -6.26
N ARG A 442 -10.47 -7.35 -7.11
CA ARG A 442 -9.74 -8.61 -7.23
C ARG A 442 -8.48 -8.54 -6.40
N LEU A 443 -8.54 -9.08 -5.20
CA LEU A 443 -7.36 -9.24 -4.34
C LEU A 443 -6.71 -10.61 -4.56
N ARG A 444 -5.39 -10.66 -4.40
CA ARG A 444 -4.62 -11.91 -4.35
C ARG A 444 -3.61 -11.84 -3.22
N ILE A 445 -3.35 -12.97 -2.57
CA ILE A 445 -2.29 -13.05 -1.55
C ILE A 445 -0.92 -12.78 -2.20
N VAL A 446 -0.07 -12.02 -1.52
CA VAL A 446 1.29 -11.73 -1.98
C VAL A 446 2.22 -12.90 -1.63
N HIS A 447 2.15 -13.97 -2.42
CA HIS A 447 2.92 -15.17 -2.13
C HIS A 447 4.44 -14.95 -2.18
N GLY A 448 5.15 -15.44 -1.16
CA GLY A 448 6.61 -15.42 -1.07
C GLY A 448 7.25 -14.05 -0.81
N SER A 449 6.45 -13.01 -0.53
CA SER A 449 6.93 -11.65 -0.22
C SER A 449 6.03 -10.94 0.79
N GLN A 450 5.52 -11.69 1.78
CA GLN A 450 4.59 -11.19 2.78
C GLN A 450 5.23 -10.13 3.71
N ASP A 451 6.52 -10.25 4.00
CA ASP A 451 7.33 -9.29 4.75
C ASP A 451 7.39 -7.91 4.05
N SER A 452 7.71 -7.93 2.75
CA SER A 452 7.80 -6.72 1.93
C SER A 452 6.43 -6.08 1.72
N ALA A 453 5.39 -6.91 1.51
CA ALA A 453 4.02 -6.44 1.38
C ALA A 453 3.47 -5.85 2.68
N PHE A 454 3.79 -6.47 3.82
CA PHE A 454 3.44 -5.96 5.14
C PHE A 454 4.08 -4.59 5.39
N ALA A 455 5.38 -4.45 5.08
CA ALA A 455 6.09 -3.19 5.22
C ALA A 455 5.51 -2.10 4.29
N ALA A 456 5.20 -2.44 3.04
CA ALA A 456 4.65 -1.50 2.06
C ALA A 456 3.22 -1.05 2.36
N ALA A 457 2.50 -1.79 3.20
CA ALA A 457 1.19 -1.37 3.68
C ALA A 457 1.28 -0.49 4.95
N LEU A 458 2.44 -0.34 5.59
CA LEU A 458 2.64 0.64 6.66
C LEU A 458 2.66 2.06 6.09
N PRO A 459 2.35 3.09 6.91
CA PRO A 459 2.49 4.49 6.51
C PRO A 459 3.97 4.94 6.49
N LEU A 460 4.79 4.25 5.70
CA LEU A 460 6.23 4.53 5.50
C LEU A 460 6.52 5.18 4.13
N GLY A 461 5.53 5.22 3.24
CA GLY A 461 5.68 5.78 1.90
C GLY A 461 6.67 5.00 1.02
N LEU A 462 6.72 3.67 1.15
CA LEU A 462 7.66 2.85 0.39
C LEU A 462 7.29 2.81 -1.10
N VAL A 463 8.19 3.34 -1.95
CA VAL A 463 8.04 3.31 -3.41
C VAL A 463 8.49 1.94 -3.95
N LEU A 464 7.62 0.94 -3.81
CA LEU A 464 7.88 -0.46 -4.18
C LEU A 464 8.66 -0.65 -5.49
N PRO A 465 8.34 0.07 -6.59
CA PRO A 465 9.05 -0.12 -7.84
C PRO A 465 10.56 0.10 -7.79
N LYS A 466 11.03 1.03 -6.95
CA LYS A 466 12.45 1.39 -6.79
C LYS A 466 13.27 0.36 -5.99
N HIS A 467 12.60 -0.56 -5.29
CA HIS A 467 13.25 -1.61 -4.51
C HIS A 467 13.47 -2.92 -5.28
N VAL A 468 13.01 -2.99 -6.53
CA VAL A 468 13.17 -4.18 -7.37
C VAL A 468 14.43 -4.02 -8.22
N ARG A 469 15.25 -5.08 -8.31
CA ARG A 469 16.51 -5.10 -9.09
C ARG A 469 16.36 -4.96 -10.61
N ILE A 470 15.14 -4.82 -11.13
CA ILE A 470 14.88 -4.68 -12.57
C ILE A 470 14.77 -3.18 -12.89
N PRO A 471 15.59 -2.65 -13.82
CA PRO A 471 15.55 -1.23 -14.21
C PRO A 471 14.15 -0.72 -14.56
N SER A 472 13.84 0.52 -14.18
CA SER A 472 12.56 1.20 -14.40
C SER A 472 12.18 1.29 -15.88
N GLU A 473 13.17 1.50 -16.74
CA GLU A 473 13.01 1.77 -18.18
C GLU A 473 12.51 0.53 -18.93
N ILE A 474 12.95 -0.66 -18.49
CA ILE A 474 12.47 -1.95 -19.01
C ILE A 474 11.05 -2.22 -18.51
N ARG A 475 10.66 -1.66 -17.36
CA ARG A 475 9.35 -1.90 -16.74
C ARG A 475 8.24 -1.03 -17.29
N GLU A 476 8.52 0.21 -17.66
CA GLU A 476 7.52 1.09 -18.30
C GLU A 476 7.18 0.64 -19.72
N GLN A 477 8.03 -0.18 -20.34
CA GLN A 477 7.81 -0.80 -21.65
C GLN A 477 7.19 -2.21 -21.57
N LEU A 478 7.02 -2.76 -20.36
CA LEU A 478 6.42 -4.07 -20.07
C LEU A 478 4.95 -3.93 -19.67
#